data_AF-A0A7V1PC18-F1
#
_entry.id   AF-A0A7V1PC18-F1
#
_cell.length_a   1.000
_cell.length_b   1.000
_cell.length_c   1.000
_cell.angle_alpha   90.00
_cell.angle_beta   90.00
_cell.angle_gamma   90.00
#
_symmetry.space_group_name_H-M   'P 1'
#
loop_
_entity.id
_entity.type
_entity.pdbx_description
1 polymer ?
#
loop_
_entity_poly.entity_id
_entity_poly.type
_entity_poly.pdbx_seq_one_letter_code
_entity_poly.pdbx_strand_id
1 'polypeptide(L)'
;MHGGALPRTVGPQVEVVQADFVEPARFIITAPELRRKYGDELRAGIPWPAVGLYTYFVDRIGVGLKQLLAGCRKWKLDLLSRDDLAALTERASRVTGIPTIDELAQKSMQDILDF
;
A
#
# COMPACT_ATOMS: atom_id res chain seq x y z
N MET A 1 4.27 38.04 -7.59
CA MET A 1 3.02 37.46 -7.04
C MET A 1 3.22 37.34 -5.53
N HIS A 2 2.48 38.13 -4.76
CA HIS A 2 2.76 38.41 -3.35
C HIS A 2 2.43 37.21 -2.45
N GLY A 3 3.41 36.79 -1.65
CA GLY A 3 3.19 35.89 -0.52
C GLY A 3 2.39 36.61 0.57
N GLY A 4 1.09 36.35 0.63
CA GLY A 4 0.23 36.81 1.71
C GLY A 4 0.55 36.02 2.98
N ALA A 5 0.89 36.72 4.06
CA ALA A 5 1.08 36.11 5.37
C ALA A 5 -0.23 35.42 5.82
N LEU A 6 -0.10 34.19 6.32
CA LEU A 6 -1.22 33.40 6.82
C LEU A 6 -1.87 34.10 8.05
N PRO A 7 -3.19 33.96 8.23
CA PRO A 7 -3.91 34.62 9.32
C PRO A 7 -3.42 34.17 10.70
N ARG A 8 -3.31 35.13 11.66
CA ARG A 8 -2.78 34.95 13.03
C ARG A 8 -3.56 33.97 13.94
N THR A 9 -4.58 33.30 13.42
CA THR A 9 -5.43 32.32 14.11
C THR A 9 -4.95 30.88 13.96
N VAL A 10 -3.93 30.66 13.13
CA VAL A 10 -3.32 29.35 12.91
C VAL A 10 -2.34 29.09 14.04
N GLY A 11 -2.63 28.10 14.90
CA GLY A 11 -1.76 27.74 16.02
C GLY A 11 -0.41 27.21 15.54
N PRO A 12 0.64 27.26 16.38
CA PRO A 12 2.01 26.90 15.99
C PRO A 12 2.13 25.47 15.46
N GLN A 13 1.25 24.53 15.87
CA GLN A 13 1.25 23.17 15.31
C GLN A 13 0.90 23.13 13.82
N VAL A 14 0.05 24.03 13.32
CA VAL A 14 -0.39 24.04 11.92
C VAL A 14 0.68 24.67 11.02
N GLU A 15 1.43 25.66 11.50
CA GLU A 15 2.60 26.19 10.76
C GLU A 15 3.71 25.15 10.63
N VAL A 16 3.98 24.37 11.69
CA VAL A 16 4.97 23.28 11.67
C VAL A 16 4.56 22.20 10.66
N VAL A 17 3.29 21.78 10.68
CA VAL A 17 2.74 20.79 9.74
C VAL A 17 2.89 21.27 8.29
N GLN A 18 2.63 22.56 8.00
CA GLN A 18 2.74 23.08 6.65
C GLN A 18 4.20 23.20 6.17
N ALA A 19 5.13 23.52 7.06
CA ALA A 19 6.56 23.54 6.76
C ALA A 19 7.10 22.12 6.44
N ASP A 20 6.57 21.09 7.11
CA ASP A 20 7.01 19.70 6.90
C ASP A 20 6.62 19.13 5.53
N PHE A 21 5.60 19.69 4.85
CA PHE A 21 5.24 19.31 3.47
C PHE A 21 6.09 19.98 2.38
N VAL A 22 6.95 20.94 2.74
CA VAL A 22 7.84 21.61 1.78
C VAL A 22 9.07 20.75 1.46
N GLU A 23 9.50 19.91 2.41
CA GLU A 23 10.66 19.03 2.25
C GLU A 23 10.22 17.56 2.13
N PRO A 24 10.27 16.94 0.94
CA PRO A 24 9.83 15.56 0.73
C PRO A 24 10.48 14.52 1.65
N ALA A 25 11.72 14.76 2.07
CA ALA A 25 12.44 13.90 2.99
C ALA A 25 11.76 13.75 4.37
N ARG A 26 10.89 14.70 4.75
CA ARG A 26 10.24 14.72 6.08
C ARG A 26 8.92 13.99 6.12
N PHE A 27 8.12 14.07 5.05
CA PHE A 27 6.79 13.44 5.02
C PHE A 27 6.76 12.07 4.32
N ILE A 28 7.79 11.73 3.53
CA ILE A 28 7.90 10.41 2.91
C ILE A 28 8.42 9.39 3.93
N ILE A 29 7.57 8.42 4.27
CA ILE A 29 7.79 7.46 5.36
C ILE A 29 9.07 6.64 5.15
N THR A 30 9.38 6.19 3.93
CA THR A 30 10.59 5.38 3.67
C THR A 30 11.84 6.21 3.44
N ALA A 31 11.78 7.55 3.42
CA ALA A 31 12.94 8.40 3.15
C ALA A 31 14.10 8.19 4.14
N PRO A 32 13.88 8.04 5.47
CA PRO A 32 14.97 7.78 6.41
C PRO A 32 15.66 6.42 6.19
N GLU A 33 14.92 5.40 5.75
CA GLU A 33 15.49 4.09 5.40
C GLU A 33 16.30 4.18 4.10
N LEU A 34 15.73 4.80 3.08
CA LEU A 34 16.41 4.98 1.79
C LEU A 34 17.66 5.85 1.92
N ARG A 35 17.65 6.85 2.81
CA ARG A 35 18.84 7.68 3.09
C ARG A 35 19.94 6.85 3.76
N ARG A 36 19.59 5.91 4.64
CA ARG A 36 20.57 4.96 5.21
C ARG A 36 21.16 4.03 4.14
N LYS A 37 20.37 3.69 3.11
CA LYS A 37 20.79 2.78 2.03
C LYS A 37 21.62 3.46 0.94
N TYR A 38 21.23 4.66 0.52
CA TYR A 38 21.80 5.36 -0.64
C TYR A 38 22.58 6.64 -0.29
N GLY A 39 22.57 7.07 0.98
CA GLY A 39 23.28 8.26 1.42
C GLY A 39 22.85 9.51 0.65
N ASP A 40 23.83 10.25 0.15
CA ASP A 40 23.62 11.49 -0.61
C ASP A 40 23.09 11.26 -2.03
N GLU A 41 23.23 10.05 -2.59
CA GLU A 41 22.68 9.69 -3.91
C GLU A 41 21.15 9.73 -3.92
N LEU A 42 20.50 9.51 -2.77
CA LEU A 42 19.05 9.65 -2.66
C LEU A 42 18.59 11.06 -3.08
N ARG A 43 19.37 12.09 -2.74
CA ARG A 43 19.02 13.48 -3.06
C ARG A 43 19.52 13.90 -4.44
N ALA A 44 20.69 13.40 -4.85
CA ALA A 44 21.35 13.82 -6.08
C ALA A 44 20.90 13.04 -7.33
N GLY A 45 20.53 11.76 -7.17
CA GLY A 45 20.28 10.84 -8.29
C GLY A 45 18.87 10.26 -8.36
N ILE A 46 18.09 10.29 -7.27
CA ILE A 46 16.75 9.70 -7.23
C ILE A 46 15.67 10.79 -7.10
N PRO A 47 14.76 10.93 -8.09
CA PRO A 47 13.66 11.88 -7.99
C PRO A 47 12.69 11.52 -6.84
N TRP A 48 12.26 12.51 -6.05
CA TRP A 48 11.28 12.32 -4.97
C TRP A 48 9.97 11.60 -5.39
N PRO A 49 9.42 11.80 -6.60
CA PRO A 49 8.27 11.01 -7.06
C PRO A 49 8.55 9.50 -7.11
N ALA A 50 9.77 9.09 -7.46
CA ALA A 50 10.17 7.68 -7.46
C ALA A 50 10.25 7.12 -6.03
N VAL A 51 10.75 7.92 -5.08
CA VAL A 51 10.76 7.59 -3.64
C VAL A 51 9.33 7.43 -3.11
N GLY A 52 8.41 8.30 -3.54
CA GLY A 52 6.98 8.19 -3.20
C GLY A 52 6.34 6.92 -3.76
N LEU A 53 6.63 6.57 -5.02
CA LEU A 53 6.15 5.33 -5.63
C LEU A 53 6.71 4.09 -4.91
N TYR A 54 8.00 4.10 -4.56
CA TYR A 54 8.61 3.05 -3.75
C TYR A 54 7.91 2.91 -2.40
N THR A 55 7.65 4.03 -1.72
CA THR A 55 6.90 4.05 -0.45
C THR A 55 5.54 3.39 -0.59
N TYR A 56 4.80 3.71 -1.66
CA TYR A 56 3.51 3.09 -1.93
C TYR A 56 3.61 1.57 -2.10
N PHE A 57 4.59 1.08 -2.87
CA PHE A 57 4.75 -0.37 -3.05
C PHE A 57 5.19 -1.08 -1.77
N VAL A 58 6.15 -0.54 -1.03
CA VAL A 58 6.71 -1.24 0.13
C VAL A 58 5.82 -1.12 1.36
N ASP A 59 5.33 0.08 1.64
CA ASP A 59 4.55 0.34 2.84
C ASP A 59 3.08 -0.01 2.62
N ARG A 60 2.42 0.54 1.59
CA ARG A 60 0.98 0.30 1.39
C ARG A 60 0.69 -1.09 0.83
N ILE A 61 1.26 -1.44 -0.31
CA ILE A 61 1.01 -2.74 -0.95
C ILE A 61 1.69 -3.86 -0.16
N GLY A 62 2.94 -3.66 0.26
CA GLY A 62 3.69 -4.65 1.03
C GLY A 62 3.06 -5.00 2.37
N VAL A 63 2.53 -4.03 3.13
CA VAL A 63 1.79 -4.32 4.38
C VAL A 63 0.46 -5.03 4.09
N GLY A 64 -0.32 -4.55 3.10
CA GLY A 64 -1.57 -5.21 2.71
C GLY A 64 -1.38 -6.66 2.28
N LEU A 65 -0.30 -6.95 1.55
CA LEU A 65 0.04 -8.32 1.13
C LEU A 65 0.45 -9.20 2.31
N LYS A 66 1.19 -8.67 3.29
CA LYS A 66 1.51 -9.40 4.53
C LYS A 66 0.24 -9.71 5.33
N GLN A 67 -0.71 -8.79 5.39
CA GLN A 67 -2.00 -9.00 6.04
C GLN A 67 -2.81 -10.09 5.32
N LEU A 68 -2.83 -10.08 3.99
CA LEU A 68 -3.48 -11.12 3.19
C LEU A 68 -2.83 -12.49 3.41
N LEU A 69 -1.50 -12.57 3.32
CA LEU A 69 -0.70 -13.77 3.61
C LEU A 69 -1.03 -14.34 4.99
N ALA A 70 -1.02 -13.49 6.02
CA ALA A 70 -1.36 -13.90 7.38
C ALA A 70 -2.82 -14.38 7.48
N GLY A 71 -3.76 -13.69 6.82
CA GLY A 71 -5.17 -14.06 6.78
C GLY A 71 -5.41 -15.44 6.16
N CYS A 72 -4.69 -15.76 5.08
CA CYS A 72 -4.75 -17.06 4.39
C CYS A 72 -3.78 -18.10 4.99
N ARG A 73 -3.05 -17.76 6.07
CA ARG A 73 -2.04 -18.60 6.74
C ARG A 73 -0.93 -19.10 5.81
N LYS A 74 -0.55 -18.27 4.84
CA LYS A 74 0.52 -18.51 3.87
C LYS A 74 1.71 -17.63 4.21
N TRP A 75 2.92 -18.18 4.13
CA TRP A 75 4.15 -17.48 4.55
C TRP A 75 5.12 -17.18 3.41
N LYS A 76 4.76 -17.58 2.19
CA LYS A 76 5.53 -17.30 0.98
C LYS A 76 4.58 -16.84 -0.13
N LEU A 77 5.08 -15.97 -1.02
CA LEU A 77 4.28 -15.37 -2.08
C LEU A 77 3.83 -16.36 -3.15
N ASP A 78 4.64 -17.38 -3.43
CA ASP A 78 4.35 -18.46 -4.37
C ASP A 78 3.22 -19.39 -3.90
N LEU A 79 2.84 -19.32 -2.62
CA LEU A 79 1.70 -20.05 -2.09
C LEU A 79 0.37 -19.32 -2.33
N LEU A 80 0.39 -18.01 -2.60
CA LEU A 80 -0.82 -17.24 -2.88
C LEU A 80 -1.35 -17.54 -4.29
N SER A 81 -2.67 -17.60 -4.40
CA SER A 81 -3.40 -17.90 -5.61
C SER A 81 -4.67 -17.05 -5.68
N ARG A 82 -5.34 -17.03 -6.84
CA ARG A 82 -6.64 -16.35 -6.97
C ARG A 82 -7.74 -17.01 -6.15
N ASP A 83 -7.57 -18.28 -5.79
CA ASP A 83 -8.50 -19.03 -4.93
C ASP A 83 -8.46 -18.57 -3.46
N ASP A 84 -7.47 -17.75 -3.08
CA ASP A 84 -7.40 -17.08 -1.77
C ASP A 84 -8.27 -15.82 -1.68
N LEU A 85 -8.91 -15.42 -2.78
CA LEU A 85 -9.76 -14.25 -2.88
C LEU A 85 -11.19 -14.68 -3.23
N ALA A 86 -12.17 -13.94 -2.72
CA ALA A 86 -13.56 -14.12 -3.07
C ALA A 86 -14.18 -12.79 -3.50
N ALA A 87 -14.96 -12.80 -4.58
CA ALA A 87 -15.74 -11.66 -5.01
C ALA A 87 -17.01 -11.54 -4.16
N LEU A 88 -17.28 -10.33 -3.65
CA LEU A 88 -18.51 -10.05 -2.87
C LEU A 88 -19.76 -9.88 -3.73
N THR A 89 -19.61 -9.75 -5.05
CA THR A 89 -20.73 -9.59 -5.97
C THR A 89 -20.47 -10.35 -7.26
N GLU A 90 -21.54 -10.80 -7.92
CA GLU A 90 -21.43 -11.39 -9.26
C GLU A 90 -20.82 -10.42 -10.27
N ARG A 91 -21.07 -9.11 -10.14
CA ARG A 91 -20.47 -8.11 -11.02
C ARG A 91 -18.95 -8.12 -10.89
N ALA A 92 -18.44 -8.13 -9.65
CA ALA A 92 -17.01 -8.21 -9.40
C ALA A 92 -16.44 -9.54 -9.91
N SER A 93 -17.15 -10.65 -9.70
CA SER A 93 -16.76 -11.95 -10.26
C SER A 93 -16.65 -11.90 -11.79
N ARG A 94 -17.69 -11.43 -12.49
CA ARG A 94 -17.67 -11.30 -13.96
C ARG A 94 -16.55 -10.43 -14.50
N VAL A 95 -16.19 -9.35 -13.82
CA VAL A 95 -15.14 -8.41 -14.28
C VAL A 95 -13.74 -8.91 -13.95
N THR A 96 -13.56 -9.56 -12.78
CA THR A 96 -12.24 -9.94 -12.28
C THR A 96 -11.89 -11.41 -12.53
N GLY A 97 -12.87 -12.25 -12.83
CA GLY A 97 -12.72 -13.71 -12.85
C GLY A 97 -12.41 -14.32 -11.49
N ILE A 98 -12.63 -13.59 -10.39
CA ILE A 98 -12.51 -14.13 -9.03
C ILE A 98 -13.87 -14.73 -8.64
N PRO A 99 -13.92 -15.99 -8.20
CA PRO A 99 -15.17 -16.64 -7.85
C PRO A 99 -15.86 -15.96 -6.66
N THR A 100 -17.19 -16.10 -6.58
CA THR A 100 -17.94 -15.71 -5.38
C THR A 100 -17.64 -16.65 -4.21
N ILE A 101 -18.04 -16.25 -2.99
CA ILE A 101 -17.86 -17.07 -1.79
C ILE A 101 -18.59 -18.41 -1.92
N ASP A 102 -19.80 -18.38 -2.45
CA ASP A 102 -20.66 -19.53 -2.75
C ASP A 102 -20.02 -20.48 -3.78
N GLU A 103 -19.45 -19.96 -4.87
CA GLU A 103 -18.71 -20.76 -5.86
C GLU A 103 -17.49 -21.46 -5.25
N LEU A 104 -16.70 -20.75 -4.43
CA LEU A 104 -15.55 -21.32 -3.72
C LEU A 104 -15.96 -22.42 -2.73
N ALA A 105 -17.04 -22.18 -1.98
CA ALA A 105 -17.55 -23.14 -1.02
C ALA A 105 -18.04 -24.41 -1.72
N GLN A 106 -18.73 -24.26 -2.86
CA GLN A 106 -19.19 -25.40 -3.66
C GLN A 106 -18.02 -26.23 -4.20
N LYS A 107 -16.99 -25.59 -4.77
CA LYS A 107 -15.76 -26.27 -5.22
C LYS A 107 -15.11 -27.06 -4.08
N SER A 108 -14.90 -26.41 -2.93
CA SER A 108 -14.29 -27.06 -1.76
C SER A 108 -15.10 -28.26 -1.27
N MET A 109 -16.43 -28.21 -1.33
CA MET A 109 -17.30 -29.34 -0.97
C MET A 109 -17.16 -30.50 -1.96
N GLN A 110 -17.10 -30.22 -3.26
CA GLN A 110 -16.90 -31.24 -4.30
C GLN A 110 -15.55 -31.94 -4.12
N ASP A 111 -14.48 -31.18 -3.91
CA ASP A 111 -13.13 -31.72 -3.66
C ASP A 111 -13.08 -32.66 -2.44
N ILE A 112 -13.92 -32.43 -1.43
CA ILE A 112 -14.04 -33.30 -0.24
C ILE A 112 -14.79 -34.59 -0.58
N LEU A 113 -15.83 -34.53 -1.42
CA LEU A 113 -16.71 -35.66 -1.72
C LEU A 113 -16.15 -36.62 -2.79
N ASP A 114 -15.16 -36.19 -3.56
CA ASP A 114 -14.52 -36.98 -4.63
C ASP A 114 -13.47 -38.00 -4.10
N PHE A 115 -13.84 -38.78 -3.08
CA PHE A 115 -13.03 -39.92 -2.58
C PHE A 115 -13.14 -41.18 -3.44
#